data_AF-C6TKF1-F1
#
_entry.id   AF-C6TKF1-F1
#
_cell.length_a   1.000
_cell.length_b   1.000
_cell.length_c   1.000
_cell.angle_alpha   90.00
_cell.angle_beta   90.00
_cell.angle_gamma   90.00
#
_symmetry.space_group_name_H-M   'P 1'
#
loop_
_entity.id
_entity.type
_entity.pdbx_description
1 polymer ?
#
loop_
_entity_poly.entity_id
_entity_poly.type
_entity_poly.pdbx_seq_one_letter_code
_entity_poly.pdbx_strand_id
1 'polypeptide(L)'
;MATNENLPPNVIKQLAKELKNLDESPPEGIKVVVNDDDFSTIFADIEGPAGTPYENGVFRMKLLLSHDFPHSPPKGFFLTKIFHPNIATNGEICVNTLKKDWNPSLGLRHVLIVVRCLLIEPFPESALNEQAGKMLLENYEEYARHARLYTGIHAKPKPKFKSGAISESTTALNVDQTNTSVISGDIKTTPASAALPVPVLATTTTRGNNQEQAAAVN
;
A
#
# COMPACT_ATOMS: atom_id res chain seq x y z
N MET A 1 24.99 16.96 -1.42
CA MET A 1 25.30 17.48 -2.76
C MET A 1 23.98 17.49 -3.51
N ALA A 2 23.37 18.66 -3.72
CA ALA A 2 22.11 18.77 -4.44
C ALA A 2 22.34 18.42 -5.91
N THR A 3 21.59 17.47 -6.47
CA THR A 3 21.74 16.95 -7.84
C THR A 3 21.00 17.77 -8.90
N ASN A 4 20.75 19.06 -8.61
CA ASN A 4 20.06 19.99 -9.50
C ASN A 4 20.78 20.20 -10.84
N GLU A 5 22.05 19.77 -10.96
CA GLU A 5 22.86 19.86 -12.18
C GLU A 5 22.24 19.15 -13.39
N ASN A 6 21.24 18.29 -13.17
CA ASN A 6 20.58 17.56 -14.24
C ASN A 6 19.39 18.29 -14.89
N LEU A 7 18.89 19.41 -14.37
CA LEU A 7 17.72 20.09 -14.92
C LEU A 7 18.06 21.43 -15.62
N PRO A 8 17.49 21.72 -16.81
CA PRO A 8 17.69 23.00 -17.49
C PRO A 8 17.23 24.21 -16.63
N PRO A 9 17.93 25.35 -16.66
CA PRO A 9 17.60 26.51 -15.80
C PRO A 9 16.17 27.05 -15.98
N ASN A 10 15.64 27.01 -17.21
CA ASN A 10 14.26 27.39 -17.51
C ASN A 10 13.24 26.45 -16.84
N VAL A 11 13.56 25.15 -16.79
CA VAL A 11 12.73 24.14 -16.13
C VAL A 11 12.73 24.37 -14.62
N ILE A 12 13.87 24.64 -14.01
CA ILE A 12 13.97 24.96 -12.58
C ILE A 12 13.11 26.17 -12.22
N LYS A 13 13.18 27.25 -13.02
CA LYS A 13 12.35 28.45 -12.80
C LYS A 13 10.85 28.14 -12.91
N GLN A 14 10.45 27.28 -13.84
CA GLN A 14 9.07 26.83 -13.98
C GLN A 14 8.62 25.98 -12.79
N LEU A 15 9.47 25.04 -12.34
CA LEU A 15 9.21 24.19 -11.18
C LEU A 15 9.05 25.01 -9.90
N ALA A 16 9.91 26.00 -9.65
CA ALA A 16 9.78 26.88 -8.49
C ALA A 16 8.43 27.61 -8.47
N LYS A 17 7.97 28.10 -9.64
CA LYS A 17 6.64 28.72 -9.79
C LYS A 17 5.52 27.71 -9.56
N GLU A 18 5.66 26.50 -10.09
CA GLU A 18 4.65 25.44 -9.94
C GLU A 18 4.54 24.95 -8.49
N LEU A 19 5.66 24.70 -7.81
CA LEU A 19 5.69 24.28 -6.40
C LEU A 19 5.07 25.34 -5.50
N LYS A 20 5.38 26.62 -5.73
CA LYS A 20 4.73 27.73 -5.03
C LYS A 20 3.21 27.72 -5.25
N ASN A 21 2.76 27.51 -6.49
CA ASN A 21 1.33 27.45 -6.79
C ASN A 21 0.64 26.22 -6.17
N LEU A 22 1.34 25.09 -6.06
CA LEU A 22 0.84 23.88 -5.40
C LEU A 22 0.76 24.05 -3.87
N ASP A 23 1.64 24.86 -3.28
CA ASP A 23 1.59 25.19 -1.85
C ASP A 23 0.49 26.22 -1.53
N GLU A 24 0.35 27.27 -2.35
CA GLU A 24 -0.67 28.31 -2.17
C GLU A 24 -2.09 27.82 -2.51
N SER A 25 -2.22 26.94 -3.51
CA SER A 25 -3.50 26.40 -3.99
C SER A 25 -3.40 24.88 -4.22
N PRO A 26 -3.33 24.08 -3.14
CA PRO A 26 -3.20 22.64 -3.26
C PRO A 26 -4.45 22.02 -3.91
N PRO A 27 -4.29 21.00 -4.78
CA PRO A 27 -5.41 20.15 -5.16
C PRO A 27 -6.02 19.45 -3.93
N GLU A 28 -7.28 19.05 -4.05
CA GLU A 28 -7.97 18.31 -2.98
C GLU A 28 -7.20 17.05 -2.57
N GLY A 29 -6.92 16.93 -1.27
CA GLY A 29 -6.22 15.78 -0.70
C GLY A 29 -4.76 15.65 -1.14
N ILE A 30 -4.11 16.72 -1.64
CA ILE A 30 -2.73 16.68 -2.08
C ILE A 30 -1.96 17.81 -1.40
N LYS A 31 -0.86 17.47 -0.73
CA LYS A 31 0.05 18.45 -0.13
C LYS A 31 1.48 18.20 -0.60
N VAL A 32 2.08 19.20 -1.25
CA VAL A 32 3.47 19.14 -1.68
C VAL A 32 4.38 19.63 -0.54
N VAL A 33 5.57 19.04 -0.43
CA VAL A 33 6.63 19.55 0.44
C VAL A 33 7.56 20.38 -0.44
N VAL A 34 7.56 21.69 -0.22
CA VAL A 34 8.44 22.61 -0.93
C VAL A 34 9.86 22.46 -0.37
N ASN A 35 10.80 22.19 -1.26
CA ASN A 35 12.23 22.20 -0.97
C ASN A 35 12.91 23.09 -2.02
N ASP A 36 13.49 24.20 -1.57
CA ASP A 36 14.15 25.15 -2.47
C ASP A 36 15.58 24.73 -2.83
N ASP A 37 16.14 23.75 -2.12
CA ASP A 37 17.53 23.29 -2.31
C ASP A 37 17.67 22.19 -3.37
N ASP A 38 16.62 21.39 -3.61
CA ASP A 38 16.65 20.26 -4.55
C ASP A 38 15.33 20.11 -5.31
N PHE A 39 15.37 20.42 -6.61
CA PHE A 39 14.24 20.28 -7.54
C PHE A 39 14.24 18.92 -8.26
N SER A 40 15.29 18.11 -8.11
CA SER A 40 15.35 16.78 -8.74
C SER A 40 14.44 15.77 -8.05
N THR A 41 14.09 16.01 -6.78
CA THR A 41 13.19 15.17 -6.00
C THR A 41 12.09 16.00 -5.35
N ILE A 42 10.83 15.76 -5.74
CA ILE A 42 9.66 16.42 -5.15
C ILE A 42 8.93 15.45 -4.24
N PHE A 43 8.63 15.84 -3.01
CA PHE A 43 7.84 15.03 -2.08
C PHE A 43 6.41 15.55 -2.00
N ALA A 44 5.46 14.62 -1.85
CA ALA A 44 4.05 14.95 -1.65
C ALA A 44 3.39 13.96 -0.69
N ASP A 45 2.36 14.43 0.02
CA ASP A 45 1.40 13.62 0.76
C ASP A 45 0.09 13.57 -0.04
N ILE A 46 -0.42 12.36 -0.28
CA ILE A 46 -1.69 12.13 -0.96
C ILE A 46 -2.67 11.53 0.05
N GLU A 47 -3.77 12.21 0.31
CA GLU A 47 -4.89 11.68 1.07
C GLU A 47 -5.65 10.67 0.23
N GLY A 48 -5.89 9.50 0.82
CA GLY A 48 -6.66 8.43 0.20
C GLY A 48 -8.09 8.91 -0.09
N PRO A 49 -8.57 8.81 -1.34
CA PRO A 49 -9.90 9.29 -1.71
C PRO A 49 -11.03 8.58 -0.94
N ALA A 50 -12.11 9.31 -0.66
CA ALA A 50 -13.30 8.75 -0.02
C ALA A 50 -13.95 7.66 -0.88
N GLY A 51 -14.51 6.64 -0.21
CA GLY A 51 -15.12 5.49 -0.87
C GLY A 51 -14.13 4.47 -1.43
N THR A 52 -12.82 4.68 -1.23
CA THR A 52 -11.78 3.73 -1.66
C THR A 52 -11.21 2.96 -0.46
N PRO A 53 -10.52 1.83 -0.68
CA PRO A 53 -9.78 1.13 0.38
C PRO A 53 -8.66 1.96 1.03
N TYR A 54 -8.35 3.12 0.46
CA TYR A 54 -7.29 4.03 0.89
C TYR A 54 -7.79 5.16 1.77
N GLU A 55 -9.11 5.33 1.90
CA GLU A 55 -9.75 6.40 2.67
C GLU A 55 -9.17 6.53 4.09
N ASN A 56 -9.05 7.76 4.57
CA ASN A 56 -8.46 8.13 5.87
C ASN A 56 -6.95 7.83 6.00
N GLY A 57 -6.31 7.32 4.94
CA GLY A 57 -4.86 7.21 4.83
C GLY A 57 -4.22 8.46 4.25
N VAL A 58 -2.99 8.74 4.65
CA VAL A 58 -2.09 9.73 4.05
C VAL A 58 -0.85 9.01 3.55
N PHE A 59 -0.62 9.08 2.24
CA PHE A 59 0.43 8.36 1.55
C PHE A 59 1.52 9.34 1.12
N ARG A 60 2.65 9.30 1.84
CA ARG A 60 3.87 10.00 1.40
C ARG A 60 4.40 9.34 0.13
N MET A 61 4.69 10.16 -0.87
CA MET A 61 5.35 9.76 -2.11
C MET A 61 6.47 10.75 -2.49
N LYS A 62 7.28 10.35 -3.47
CA LYS A 62 8.25 11.20 -4.14
C LYS A 62 8.15 11.08 -5.65
N LEU A 63 8.46 12.17 -6.35
CA LEU A 63 8.64 12.25 -7.79
C LEU A 63 10.12 12.53 -8.05
N LEU A 64 10.75 11.73 -8.92
CA LEU A 64 12.11 11.92 -9.38
C LEU A 64 12.08 12.51 -10.80
N LEU A 65 12.62 13.71 -10.94
CA LEU A 65 12.71 14.41 -12.22
C LEU A 65 14.04 14.03 -12.87
N SER A 66 13.99 13.44 -14.06
CA SER A 66 15.17 13.13 -14.85
C SER A 66 15.65 14.36 -15.62
N HIS A 67 16.83 14.27 -16.22
CA HIS A 67 17.35 15.33 -17.10
C HIS A 67 16.50 15.60 -18.35
N ASP A 68 15.61 14.66 -18.70
CA ASP A 68 14.72 14.77 -19.84
C ASP A 68 13.39 15.44 -19.47
N PHE A 69 13.13 15.74 -18.19
CA PHE A 69 11.94 16.46 -17.77
C PHE A 69 11.93 17.90 -18.35
N PRO A 70 10.82 18.39 -18.95
CA PRO A 70 9.47 17.79 -18.98
C PRO A 70 9.13 16.96 -20.23
N HIS A 71 10.08 16.66 -21.12
CA HIS A 71 9.80 15.80 -22.28
C HIS A 71 9.33 14.40 -21.86
N SER A 72 9.97 13.84 -20.84
CA SER A 72 9.48 12.65 -20.13
C SER A 72 8.79 13.03 -18.81
N PRO A 73 7.77 12.27 -18.37
CA PRO A 73 7.17 12.47 -17.06
C PRO A 73 8.16 12.08 -15.95
N PRO A 74 7.98 12.62 -14.73
CA PRO A 74 8.78 12.20 -13.58
C PRO A 74 8.48 10.73 -13.22
N LYS A 75 9.44 10.06 -12.57
CA LYS A 75 9.23 8.73 -11.98
C LYS A 75 8.60 8.87 -10.60
N GLY A 76 7.49 8.19 -10.33
CA GLY A 76 6.81 8.24 -9.04
C GLY A 76 7.13 7.05 -8.14
N PHE A 77 7.24 7.31 -6.84
CA PHE A 77 7.42 6.26 -5.82
C PHE A 77 6.62 6.59 -4.56
N PHE A 78 5.78 5.66 -4.11
CA PHE A 78 5.22 5.70 -2.76
C PHE A 78 6.29 5.33 -1.73
N LEU A 79 6.49 6.20 -0.75
CA LEU A 79 7.33 5.92 0.43
C LEU A 79 6.52 5.23 1.53
N THR A 80 5.22 5.54 1.58
CA THR A 80 4.27 4.81 2.42
C THR A 80 3.92 3.49 1.74
N LYS A 81 4.09 2.37 2.45
CA LYS A 81 3.71 1.06 1.91
C LYS A 81 2.22 1.04 1.58
N ILE A 82 1.89 0.54 0.39
CA ILE A 82 0.53 0.48 -0.14
C ILE A 82 0.33 -0.86 -0.86
N PHE A 83 -0.87 -1.42 -0.74
CA PHE A 83 -1.27 -2.60 -1.51
C PHE A 83 -2.15 -2.14 -2.67
N HIS A 84 -1.56 -2.04 -3.87
CA HIS A 84 -2.20 -1.46 -5.04
C HIS A 84 -1.69 -2.15 -6.33
N PRO A 85 -2.53 -2.44 -7.34
CA PRO A 85 -2.14 -3.13 -8.56
C PRO A 85 -0.97 -2.47 -9.30
N ASN A 86 -1.04 -1.17 -9.53
CA ASN A 86 -0.03 -0.42 -10.30
C ASN A 86 1.20 0.04 -9.50
N ILE A 87 1.34 -0.37 -8.24
CA ILE A 87 2.47 0.02 -7.38
C ILE A 87 3.29 -1.20 -7.02
N ALA A 88 4.58 -1.18 -7.36
CA ALA A 88 5.51 -2.24 -7.01
C ALA A 88 5.80 -2.30 -5.50
N THR A 89 6.39 -3.40 -5.04
CA THR A 89 6.74 -3.61 -3.62
C THR A 89 7.76 -2.60 -3.09
N ASN A 90 8.61 -2.05 -3.95
CA ASN A 90 9.54 -0.97 -3.65
C ASN A 90 8.89 0.43 -3.68
N GLY A 91 7.59 0.51 -3.97
CA GLY A 91 6.82 1.75 -4.07
C GLY A 91 6.76 2.36 -5.47
N GLU A 92 7.47 1.84 -6.47
CA GLU A 92 7.48 2.39 -7.82
C GLU A 92 6.08 2.37 -8.46
N ILE A 93 5.67 3.51 -9.02
CA ILE A 93 4.41 3.64 -9.76
C ILE A 93 4.67 3.20 -11.22
N CYS A 94 3.74 2.41 -11.77
CA CYS A 94 3.82 1.96 -13.15
C CYS A 94 4.06 3.12 -14.13
N VAL A 95 5.13 3.00 -14.91
CA VAL A 95 5.54 4.02 -15.88
C VAL A 95 4.45 4.27 -16.93
N ASN A 96 3.70 3.23 -17.31
CA ASN A 96 2.60 3.37 -18.28
C ASN A 96 1.49 4.29 -17.75
N THR A 97 1.24 4.28 -16.44
CA THR A 97 0.26 5.19 -15.82
C THR A 97 0.66 6.65 -15.96
N LEU A 98 1.94 6.98 -15.74
CA LEU A 98 2.41 8.36 -15.79
C LEU A 98 2.75 8.84 -17.21
N LYS A 99 3.02 7.91 -18.14
CA LYS A 99 3.29 8.22 -19.55
C LYS A 99 2.02 8.39 -20.38
N LYS A 100 0.92 7.75 -19.99
CA LYS A 100 -0.34 7.83 -20.74
C LYS A 100 -0.78 9.29 -20.82
N ASP A 101 -0.93 9.79 -22.05
CA ASP A 101 -1.32 11.16 -22.37
C ASP A 101 -0.38 12.27 -21.83
N TRP A 102 0.84 11.90 -21.40
CA TRP A 102 1.84 12.88 -20.98
C TRP A 102 2.28 13.74 -22.16
N ASN A 103 2.37 15.04 -21.91
CA ASN A 103 3.05 15.97 -22.80
C ASN A 103 3.75 17.06 -21.98
N PRO A 104 4.77 17.75 -22.55
CA PRO A 104 5.64 18.64 -21.79
C PRO A 104 4.96 19.92 -21.27
N SER A 105 3.73 20.21 -21.69
CA SER A 105 2.94 21.33 -21.15
C SER A 105 2.26 20.98 -19.83
N LEU A 106 2.18 19.68 -19.50
CA LEU A 106 1.68 19.21 -18.21
C LEU A 106 2.76 19.36 -17.14
N GLY A 107 2.33 19.64 -15.92
CA GLY A 107 3.22 19.86 -14.78
C GLY A 107 3.01 18.85 -13.65
N LEU A 108 3.74 19.06 -12.55
CA LEU A 108 3.60 18.30 -11.30
C LEU A 108 2.15 18.22 -10.82
N ARG A 109 1.36 19.30 -10.95
CA ARG A 109 -0.06 19.29 -10.56
C ARG A 109 -0.82 18.16 -11.25
N HIS A 110 -0.64 18.02 -12.55
CA HIS A 110 -1.30 16.98 -13.33
C HIS A 110 -0.87 15.59 -12.87
N VAL A 111 0.45 15.36 -12.71
CA VAL A 111 0.99 14.08 -12.25
C VAL A 111 0.40 13.68 -10.90
N LEU A 112 0.37 14.60 -9.93
CA LEU A 112 -0.15 14.33 -8.59
C LEU A 112 -1.65 14.01 -8.62
N ILE A 113 -2.43 14.70 -9.46
CA ILE A 113 -3.86 14.38 -9.67
C ILE A 113 -4.03 12.99 -10.29
N VAL A 114 -3.25 12.66 -11.32
CA VAL A 114 -3.29 11.32 -11.95
C VAL A 114 -2.98 10.23 -10.92
N VAL A 115 -1.98 10.43 -10.06
CA VAL A 115 -1.65 9.48 -8.99
C VAL A 115 -2.79 9.35 -7.97
N ARG A 116 -3.47 10.45 -7.60
CA ARG A 116 -4.64 10.36 -6.72
C ARG A 116 -5.81 9.65 -7.41
N CYS A 117 -6.07 9.91 -8.68
CA CYS A 117 -7.09 9.22 -9.46
C CYS A 117 -6.79 7.72 -9.62
N LEU A 118 -5.52 7.34 -9.71
CA LEU A 118 -5.09 5.94 -9.74
C LEU A 118 -5.55 5.17 -8.50
N LEU A 119 -5.60 5.82 -7.33
CA LEU A 119 -6.12 5.21 -6.09
C LEU A 119 -7.63 4.98 -6.12
N ILE A 120 -8.37 5.69 -7.00
CA ILE A 120 -9.80 5.49 -7.22
C ILE A 120 -10.00 4.34 -8.19
N GLU A 121 -9.34 4.41 -9.34
CA GLU A 121 -9.50 3.46 -10.45
C GLU A 121 -8.12 2.90 -10.86
N PRO A 122 -7.73 1.73 -10.35
CA PRO A 122 -6.51 1.07 -10.77
C PRO A 122 -6.59 0.56 -12.22
N PHE A 123 -5.43 0.39 -12.87
CA PHE A 123 -5.30 -0.13 -14.23
C PHE A 123 -4.81 -1.59 -14.22
N PRO A 124 -5.71 -2.60 -14.16
CA PRO A 124 -5.31 -4.00 -14.01
C PRO A 124 -4.39 -4.53 -15.12
N GLU A 125 -4.50 -4.00 -16.34
CA GLU A 125 -3.66 -4.36 -17.49
C GLU A 125 -2.19 -3.97 -17.35
N SER A 126 -1.87 -3.09 -16.41
CA SER A 126 -0.51 -2.62 -16.13
C SER A 126 -0.11 -2.84 -14.66
N ALA A 127 -0.64 -3.90 -14.05
CA ALA A 127 -0.35 -4.28 -12.68
C ALA A 127 1.14 -4.64 -12.50
N LEU A 128 1.81 -3.95 -11.59
CA LEU A 128 3.16 -4.30 -11.10
C LEU A 128 3.09 -5.24 -9.89
N ASN A 129 1.97 -5.21 -9.17
CA ASN A 129 1.64 -6.15 -8.10
C ASN A 129 0.58 -7.11 -8.63
N GLU A 130 1.03 -8.24 -9.16
CA GLU A 130 0.19 -9.27 -9.77
C GLU A 130 -0.88 -9.78 -8.81
N GLN A 131 -0.55 -9.93 -7.53
CA GLN A 131 -1.50 -10.39 -6.52
C GLN A 131 -2.62 -9.38 -6.32
N ALA A 132 -2.30 -8.09 -6.18
CA ALA A 132 -3.30 -7.03 -6.06
C ALA A 132 -4.15 -6.92 -7.33
N GLY A 133 -3.54 -7.01 -8.51
CA GLY A 133 -4.25 -6.99 -9.79
C GLY A 133 -5.22 -8.17 -9.97
N LYS A 134 -4.77 -9.38 -9.62
CA LYS A 134 -5.61 -10.59 -9.66
C LYS A 134 -6.79 -10.47 -8.70
N MET A 135 -6.55 -10.07 -7.45
CA MET A 135 -7.61 -9.88 -6.47
C MET A 135 -8.60 -8.80 -6.92
N LEU A 136 -8.13 -7.69 -7.49
CA LEU A 136 -9.02 -6.63 -8.00
C LEU A 136 -10.04 -7.18 -9.01
N LEU A 137 -9.59 -8.04 -9.94
CA LEU A 137 -10.43 -8.59 -11.00
C LEU A 137 -11.31 -9.76 -10.55
N GLU A 138 -10.80 -10.64 -9.69
CA GLU A 138 -11.48 -11.88 -9.31
C GLU A 138 -12.32 -11.75 -8.03
N ASN A 139 -11.88 -10.93 -7.07
CA ASN A 139 -12.55 -10.74 -5.79
C ASN A 139 -12.22 -9.36 -5.18
N TYR A 140 -12.97 -8.35 -5.63
CA TYR A 140 -12.77 -6.97 -5.19
C TYR A 140 -12.83 -6.82 -3.65
N GLU A 141 -13.72 -7.54 -2.97
CA GLU A 141 -13.85 -7.44 -1.51
C GLU A 141 -12.57 -7.87 -0.79
N GLU A 142 -11.93 -8.94 -1.27
CA GLU A 142 -10.68 -9.42 -0.69
C GLU A 142 -9.51 -8.48 -1.01
N TYR A 143 -9.46 -7.92 -2.23
CA TYR A 143 -8.53 -6.83 -2.55
C TYR A 143 -8.72 -5.64 -1.60
N ALA A 144 -9.95 -5.18 -1.46
CA ALA A 144 -10.29 -4.01 -0.65
C ALA A 144 -10.00 -4.26 0.84
N ARG A 145 -10.24 -5.47 1.35
CA ARG A 145 -9.88 -5.88 2.72
C ARG A 145 -8.37 -5.79 2.95
N HIS A 146 -7.55 -6.30 2.02
CA HIS A 146 -6.09 -6.21 2.11
C HIS A 146 -5.60 -4.76 2.02
N ALA A 147 -6.11 -3.99 1.06
CA ALA A 147 -5.74 -2.59 0.90
C ALA A 147 -6.10 -1.76 2.15
N ARG A 148 -7.30 -1.94 2.71
CA ARG A 148 -7.70 -1.29 3.98
C ARG A 148 -6.78 -1.65 5.14
N LEU A 149 -6.35 -2.91 5.24
CA LEU A 149 -5.40 -3.35 6.26
C LEU A 149 -4.05 -2.64 6.11
N TYR A 150 -3.51 -2.57 4.88
CA TYR A 150 -2.27 -1.85 4.59
C TYR A 150 -2.39 -0.36 4.92
N THR A 151 -3.47 0.30 4.48
CA THR A 151 -3.78 1.69 4.80
C THR A 151 -3.81 1.90 6.31
N GLY A 152 -4.49 1.02 7.05
CA GLY A 152 -4.63 1.11 8.50
C GLY A 152 -3.33 0.98 9.30
N ILE A 153 -2.34 0.27 8.76
CA ILE A 153 -1.03 0.04 9.40
C ILE A 153 -0.01 1.10 8.98
N HIS A 154 0.02 1.46 7.70
CA HIS A 154 1.12 2.23 7.11
C HIS A 154 0.81 3.69 6.84
N ALA A 155 -0.45 4.02 6.54
CA ALA A 155 -0.84 5.33 6.05
C ALA A 155 -1.54 6.20 7.11
N LYS A 156 -1.61 5.76 8.36
CA LYS A 156 -2.16 6.61 9.44
C LYS A 156 -1.12 7.62 9.93
N PRO A 157 -1.48 8.90 10.11
CA PRO A 157 -0.59 9.86 10.73
C PRO A 157 -0.24 9.39 12.14
N LYS A 158 1.06 9.21 12.41
CA LYS A 158 1.53 8.85 13.75
C LYS A 158 1.10 9.95 14.72
N PRO A 159 0.46 9.62 15.86
CA PRO A 159 0.20 10.63 16.88
C PRO A 159 1.54 11.22 17.30
N LYS A 160 1.67 12.55 17.18
CA LYS A 160 2.82 13.26 17.74
C LYS A 160 2.74 13.09 19.25
N PHE A 161 3.50 12.16 19.82
CA PHE A 161 3.70 12.12 21.26
C PHE A 161 4.31 13.45 21.66
N LYS A 162 3.54 14.31 22.33
CA LYS A 162 4.10 15.45 23.05
C LYS A 162 5.04 14.85 24.09
N SER A 163 6.32 15.19 24.02
CA SER A 163 7.28 14.88 25.09
C SER A 163 6.85 15.68 26.33
N GLY A 164 5.96 15.08 27.11
CA GLY A 164 5.56 15.53 28.43
C GLY A 164 6.37 14.73 29.44
N ALA A 165 7.01 15.45 30.36
CA ALA A 165 7.84 14.90 31.42
C ALA A 165 7.22 13.65 32.06
N ILE A 166 7.99 12.57 32.06
CA ILE A 166 7.78 11.39 32.89
C ILE A 166 8.06 11.83 34.33
N SER A 167 7.00 12.06 35.10
CA SER A 167 7.10 12.01 36.57
C SER A 167 7.13 10.53 36.93
N GLU A 168 8.30 10.07 37.38
CA GLU A 168 8.49 8.72 37.90
C GLU A 168 7.50 8.46 39.03
N SER A 169 6.78 7.35 38.95
CA SER A 169 6.14 6.70 40.09
C SER A 169 6.42 5.22 39.98
N THR A 170 7.63 4.87 40.41
CA THR A 170 8.02 3.49 40.73
C THR A 170 7.61 3.23 42.17
N THR A 171 6.71 2.28 42.41
CA THR A 171 6.75 1.47 43.63
C THR A 171 6.38 0.03 43.30
N ALA A 172 7.29 -0.85 43.70
CA ALA A 172 7.41 -2.27 43.40
C ALA A 172 6.28 -3.13 44.00
N LEU A 173 6.04 -4.27 43.34
CA LEU A 173 5.29 -5.40 43.88
C LEU A 173 6.20 -6.16 44.88
N ASN A 174 5.87 -6.13 46.16
CA ASN A 174 6.48 -7.00 47.16
C ASN A 174 5.76 -8.36 47.16
N VAL A 175 6.53 -9.43 46.95
CA VAL A 175 6.17 -10.80 47.33
C VAL A 175 6.85 -11.05 48.67
N ASP A 176 6.08 -11.34 49.72
CA ASP A 176 6.51 -12.35 50.69
C ASP A 176 5.35 -12.96 51.49
N GLN A 177 5.57 -14.23 51.85
CA GLN A 177 4.64 -15.20 52.42
C GLN A 177 4.24 -14.92 53.88
N THR A 178 3.06 -15.38 54.29
CA THR A 178 2.82 -16.39 55.37
C THR A 178 1.37 -16.37 55.84
N ASN A 179 0.64 -17.48 55.69
CA ASN A 179 0.16 -18.29 56.81
C ASN A 179 -0.76 -19.43 56.39
N THR A 180 -0.46 -20.57 56.99
CA THR A 180 -1.08 -21.89 56.89
C THR A 180 -2.38 -21.97 57.69
N SER A 181 -3.42 -22.61 57.13
CA SER A 181 -4.29 -23.53 57.88
C SER A 181 -5.28 -24.27 56.95
N VAL A 182 -5.06 -25.60 56.81
CA VAL A 182 -6.00 -26.75 56.97
C VAL A 182 -7.50 -26.52 56.66
N ILE A 183 -8.31 -27.39 56.03
CA ILE A 183 -8.34 -28.87 55.94
C ILE A 183 -9.43 -29.32 54.92
N SER A 184 -9.20 -30.47 54.28
CA SER A 184 -10.12 -31.52 53.76
C SER A 184 -11.15 -31.29 52.66
N GLY A 185 -11.13 -32.23 51.68
CA GLY A 185 -12.25 -32.57 50.80
C GLY A 185 -11.87 -33.45 49.61
N ASP A 186 -11.66 -34.76 49.86
CA ASP A 186 -11.53 -35.82 48.84
C ASP A 186 -12.74 -35.91 47.89
N ILE A 187 -12.54 -36.33 46.63
CA ILE A 187 -13.07 -37.59 46.05
C ILE A 187 -12.69 -37.72 44.55
N LYS A 188 -11.79 -38.68 44.32
CA LYS A 188 -11.63 -39.67 43.24
C LYS A 188 -12.79 -39.86 42.23
N THR A 189 -12.47 -40.09 40.94
CA THR A 189 -12.61 -41.37 40.19
C THR A 189 -12.81 -41.15 38.67
N THR A 190 -12.12 -41.99 37.89
CA THR A 190 -11.96 -42.09 36.43
C THR A 190 -13.13 -42.85 35.71
N PRO A 191 -12.97 -43.47 34.51
CA PRO A 191 -13.46 -43.00 33.20
C PRO A 191 -14.43 -44.00 32.49
N ALA A 192 -15.00 -43.67 31.32
CA ALA A 192 -15.50 -44.60 30.27
C ALA A 192 -16.23 -43.80 29.16
N SER A 193 -15.83 -43.86 27.88
CA SER A 193 -16.07 -44.92 26.88
C SER A 193 -17.41 -44.78 26.13
N ALA A 194 -17.36 -44.54 24.82
CA ALA A 194 -18.24 -45.15 23.83
C ALA A 194 -17.69 -44.92 22.41
N ALA A 195 -17.78 -45.94 21.58
CA ALA A 195 -17.10 -46.10 20.31
C ALA A 195 -18.10 -46.50 19.20
N LEU A 196 -17.77 -46.13 17.95
CA LEU A 196 -18.09 -46.79 16.65
C LEU A 196 -19.56 -46.74 16.12
N PRO A 197 -19.85 -47.08 14.82
CA PRO A 197 -18.97 -47.49 13.70
C PRO A 197 -19.20 -46.79 12.33
N VAL A 198 -18.31 -47.10 11.38
CA VAL A 198 -18.35 -46.92 9.90
C VAL A 198 -19.04 -48.15 9.24
N PRO A 199 -19.54 -48.07 7.98
CA PRO A 199 -18.91 -48.81 6.85
C PRO A 199 -18.96 -47.96 5.54
N VAL A 200 -17.92 -47.80 4.70
CA VAL A 200 -17.08 -48.68 3.84
C VAL A 200 -17.83 -49.38 2.69
N LEU A 201 -17.22 -49.23 1.49
CA LEU A 201 -17.14 -50.13 0.32
C LEU A 201 -17.98 -49.72 -0.92
N ALA A 202 -17.53 -49.78 -2.18
CA ALA A 202 -16.24 -49.68 -2.90
C ALA A 202 -16.54 -49.73 -4.42
N THR A 203 -15.49 -49.49 -5.24
CA THR A 203 -15.23 -50.01 -6.61
C THR A 203 -16.17 -49.53 -7.75
N THR A 204 -15.75 -49.23 -8.99
CA THR A 204 -14.73 -49.85 -9.87
C THR A 204 -14.52 -48.97 -11.14
N THR A 205 -13.28 -48.93 -11.65
CA THR A 205 -12.81 -49.06 -13.06
C THR A 205 -13.77 -48.67 -14.21
N THR A 206 -13.40 -47.82 -15.18
CA THR A 206 -12.81 -48.27 -16.48
C THR A 206 -12.20 -47.16 -17.35
N ARG A 207 -11.17 -47.56 -18.10
CA ARG A 207 -10.51 -46.93 -19.27
C ARG A 207 -11.47 -46.46 -20.37
N GLY A 208 -11.06 -45.43 -21.11
CA GLY A 208 -11.55 -45.13 -22.46
C GLY A 208 -10.70 -44.06 -23.15
N ASN A 209 -9.81 -44.49 -24.05
CA ASN A 209 -9.13 -43.65 -25.04
C ASN A 209 -10.16 -42.93 -25.92
N ASN A 210 -9.82 -41.73 -26.40
CA ASN A 210 -10.05 -41.36 -27.80
C ASN A 210 -9.02 -40.31 -28.24
N GLN A 211 -8.21 -40.72 -29.22
CA GLN A 211 -7.56 -39.83 -30.17
C GLN A 211 -8.64 -39.26 -31.08
N GLU A 212 -8.56 -37.97 -31.42
CA GLU A 212 -8.83 -37.56 -32.80
C GLU A 212 -7.91 -36.40 -33.18
N GLN A 213 -7.57 -36.40 -34.46
CA GLN A 213 -6.40 -35.87 -35.11
C GLN A 213 -6.85 -34.87 -36.18
N ALA A 214 -5.95 -33.97 -36.57
CA ALA A 214 -5.94 -33.22 -37.83
C ALA A 214 -7.03 -32.12 -38.00
N ALA A 215 -6.84 -31.02 -38.72
CA ALA A 215 -5.76 -30.54 -39.58
C ALA A 215 -5.86 -29.01 -39.74
N ALA A 216 -4.79 -28.44 -40.30
CA ALA A 216 -4.67 -27.10 -40.87
C ALA A 216 -5.86 -26.69 -41.76
N VAL A 217 -6.02 -25.39 -42.03
CA VAL A 217 -5.79 -24.70 -43.33
C VAL A 217 -6.16 -23.21 -43.18
N ASN A 218 -5.30 -22.34 -43.74
CA ASN A 218 -5.38 -20.88 -43.97
C ASN A 218 -5.02 -19.92 -42.84
#